data_AF-A0A348XI75-F1
#
_entry.id   AF-A0A348XI75-F1
#
_cell.length_a   1.000
_cell.length_b   1.000
_cell.length_c   1.000
_cell.angle_alpha   90.00
_cell.angle_beta   90.00
_cell.angle_gamma   90.00
#
_symmetry.space_group_name_H-M   'P 1'
#
loop_
_entity.id
_entity.type
_entity.pdbx_description
1 polymer ?
#
loop_
_entity_poly.entity_id
_entity_poly.type
_entity_poly.pdbx_seq_one_letter_code
_entity_poly.pdbx_strand_id
1 'polypeptide(L)'
;LAEHYIIADQIRQHGLKMVSLAPRFIGELEKGVDYKGDLDALNASMRDHNAIAELLGPYKLSLHSGSDKLSMYEILARNTHGRFHVKTAGTSYLEAVRVAAKHDEALFRRIIDFGREHYETDRATYHVSATLDCAPTTEGQSLETLEKQYLGIWAEVPMGKGFTEPGRQILHCTFGSTLTDPELGGALRKVLDDHQDTYTELLADHFSRHLEALQSGM
;
A
#
# COMPACT_ATOMS: atom_id res chain seq x y z
N LEU A 1 23.08 -0.72 3.01
CA LEU A 1 23.70 -2.06 2.85
C LEU A 1 24.48 -2.52 4.08
N ALA A 2 25.45 -1.72 4.58
CA ALA A 2 26.24 -2.09 5.76
C ALA A 2 25.38 -2.45 6.99
N GLU A 3 24.34 -1.67 7.28
CA GLU A 3 23.41 -1.94 8.38
C GLU A 3 22.72 -3.31 8.27
N HIS A 4 22.23 -3.67 7.08
CA HIS A 4 21.64 -4.98 6.83
C HIS A 4 22.68 -6.08 7.12
N TYR A 5 23.89 -5.98 6.57
CA TYR A 5 24.94 -6.96 6.82
C TYR A 5 25.25 -7.11 8.31
N ILE A 6 25.50 -6.00 9.02
CA ILE A 6 25.86 -6.02 10.43
C ILE A 6 24.74 -6.66 11.26
N ILE A 7 23.49 -6.25 11.06
CA ILE A 7 22.34 -6.80 11.80
C ILE A 7 22.21 -8.30 11.55
N ALA A 8 22.25 -8.73 10.29
CA ALA A 8 22.10 -10.13 9.93
C ALA A 8 23.26 -10.99 10.46
N ASP A 9 24.50 -10.48 10.40
CA ASP A 9 25.66 -11.20 10.91
C ASP A 9 25.60 -11.34 12.44
N GLN A 10 25.19 -10.30 13.17
CA GLN A 10 25.02 -10.38 14.62
C GLN A 10 23.92 -11.38 15.01
N ILE A 11 22.78 -11.40 14.31
CA ILE A 11 21.71 -12.39 14.52
C ILE A 11 22.26 -13.81 14.31
N ARG A 12 23.00 -14.03 13.21
CA ARG A 12 23.61 -15.32 12.87
C ARG A 12 24.64 -15.77 13.91
N GLN A 13 25.52 -14.88 14.36
CA GLN A 13 26.55 -15.18 15.38
C GLN A 13 25.94 -15.60 16.72
N HIS A 14 24.76 -15.08 17.08
CA HIS A 14 24.05 -15.44 18.31
C HIS A 14 23.10 -16.64 18.15
N GLY A 15 23.13 -17.34 17.01
CA GLY A 15 22.36 -18.56 16.79
C GLY A 15 20.85 -18.34 16.65
N LEU A 16 20.40 -17.10 16.41
CA LEU A 16 18.99 -16.79 16.22
C LEU A 16 18.56 -17.13 14.78
N LYS A 17 17.44 -17.83 14.64
CA LYS A 17 16.89 -18.18 13.32
C LYS A 17 16.02 -17.05 12.78
N MET A 18 16.46 -16.42 11.70
CA MET A 18 15.71 -15.38 11.02
C MET A 18 14.83 -15.96 9.91
N VAL A 19 13.54 -15.62 9.91
CA VAL A 19 12.60 -15.99 8.82
C VAL A 19 12.65 -14.97 7.69
N SER A 20 12.65 -13.68 8.05
CA SER A 20 12.74 -12.58 7.11
C SER A 20 13.27 -11.31 7.76
N LEU A 21 13.91 -10.46 6.98
CA LEU A 21 14.35 -9.13 7.39
C LEU A 21 13.76 -8.09 6.44
N ALA A 22 13.24 -6.99 6.99
CA ALA A 22 12.71 -5.87 6.21
C ALA A 22 13.72 -4.71 6.27
N PRO A 23 14.64 -4.58 5.29
CA PRO A 23 15.54 -3.44 5.25
C PRO A 23 14.76 -2.18 4.85
N ARG A 24 15.33 -1.01 5.15
CA ARG A 24 14.90 0.22 4.49
C ARG A 24 15.45 0.22 3.07
N PHE A 25 14.59 -0.02 2.09
CA PHE A 25 14.95 0.13 0.69
C PHE A 25 15.16 1.60 0.34
N ILE A 26 15.93 1.84 -0.73
CA ILE A 26 16.09 3.20 -1.27
C ILE A 26 14.76 3.71 -1.84
N GLY A 27 14.64 5.03 -2.02
CA GLY A 27 13.42 5.69 -2.46
C GLY A 27 12.34 5.75 -1.38
N GLU A 28 11.11 6.04 -1.78
CA GLU A 28 9.99 6.27 -0.86
C GLU A 28 8.88 5.22 -1.03
N LEU A 29 8.56 4.54 0.07
CA LEU A 29 7.53 3.50 0.16
C LEU A 29 6.33 4.02 0.97
N GLU A 30 5.72 5.08 0.46
CA GLU A 30 4.59 5.75 1.12
C GLU A 30 3.31 4.90 1.11
N LYS A 31 2.37 5.19 1.99
CA LYS A 31 1.12 4.44 2.10
C LYS A 31 0.19 4.73 0.92
N GLY A 32 -0.52 3.70 0.45
CA GLY A 32 -1.59 3.82 -0.55
C GLY A 32 -1.16 4.17 -1.98
N VAL A 33 0.14 4.29 -2.28
CA VAL A 33 0.65 4.67 -3.60
C VAL A 33 1.83 3.80 -4.03
N ASP A 34 2.16 3.83 -5.32
CA ASP A 34 3.32 3.15 -5.91
C ASP A 34 4.64 3.76 -5.42
N TYR A 35 5.73 3.06 -5.69
CA TYR A 35 7.09 3.47 -5.37
C TYR A 35 7.47 4.78 -6.05
N LYS A 36 8.14 5.65 -5.29
CA LYS A 36 8.73 6.88 -5.80
C LYS A 36 10.25 6.81 -5.68
N GLY A 37 10.94 6.83 -6.82
CA GLY A 37 12.39 6.82 -6.86
C GLY A 37 12.94 6.24 -8.16
N ASP A 38 14.26 6.05 -8.20
CA ASP A 38 14.97 5.42 -9.30
C ASP A 38 14.84 3.89 -9.23
N LEU A 39 14.26 3.28 -10.26
CA LEU A 39 14.04 1.84 -10.35
C LEU A 39 15.32 1.05 -10.67
N ASP A 40 16.27 1.63 -11.40
CA ASP A 40 17.55 0.98 -11.70
C ASP A 40 18.43 0.95 -10.45
N ALA A 41 18.46 2.05 -9.71
CA ALA A 41 19.12 2.09 -8.41
C ALA A 41 18.46 1.11 -7.43
N LEU A 42 17.12 1.00 -7.45
CA LEU A 42 16.39 0.06 -6.60
C LEU A 42 16.78 -1.38 -6.95
N ASN A 43 16.83 -1.70 -8.24
CA ASN A 43 17.22 -3.02 -8.73
C ASN A 43 18.64 -3.40 -8.31
N ALA A 44 19.60 -2.48 -8.42
CA ALA A 44 20.96 -2.70 -7.93
C ALA A 44 20.97 -2.95 -6.41
N SER A 45 20.29 -2.08 -5.64
CA SER A 45 20.22 -2.21 -4.18
C SER A 45 19.49 -3.49 -3.73
N MET A 46 18.47 -3.94 -4.46
CA MET A 46 17.73 -5.17 -4.16
C MET A 46 18.63 -6.40 -4.32
N ARG A 47 19.43 -6.43 -5.39
CA ARG A 47 20.40 -7.49 -5.65
C ARG A 47 21.42 -7.60 -4.53
N ASP A 48 21.98 -6.47 -4.10
CA ASP A 48 22.95 -6.44 -2.99
C ASP A 48 22.31 -6.88 -1.67
N HIS A 49 21.06 -6.49 -1.42
CA HIS A 49 20.31 -6.97 -0.25
C HIS A 49 20.03 -8.47 -0.30
N ASN A 50 19.70 -9.04 -1.47
CA ASN A 50 19.50 -10.48 -1.61
C ASN A 50 20.81 -11.25 -1.40
N ALA A 51 21.93 -10.75 -1.95
CA ALA A 51 23.24 -11.37 -1.76
C ALA A 51 23.62 -11.48 -0.26
N ILE A 52 23.31 -10.45 0.54
CA ILE A 52 23.47 -10.50 2.01
C ILE A 52 22.56 -11.59 2.62
N ALA A 53 21.29 -11.65 2.19
CA ALA A 53 20.32 -12.62 2.72
C ALA A 53 20.65 -14.08 2.38
N GLU A 54 21.33 -14.31 1.27
CA GLU A 54 21.85 -15.63 0.91
C GLU A 54 23.13 -15.96 1.68
N LEU A 55 24.06 -15.00 1.78
CA LEU A 55 25.34 -15.18 2.46
C LEU A 55 25.18 -15.44 3.98
N LEU A 56 24.32 -14.68 4.64
CA LEU A 56 24.14 -14.73 6.09
C LEU A 56 22.89 -15.51 6.51
N GLY A 57 22.16 -16.08 5.56
CA GLY A 57 20.91 -16.79 5.78
C GLY A 57 20.98 -18.31 5.53
N PRO A 58 19.91 -18.91 4.94
CA PRO A 58 18.86 -18.25 4.17
C PRO A 58 17.71 -17.66 4.99
N TYR A 59 17.36 -16.41 4.72
CA TYR A 59 16.10 -15.76 5.14
C TYR A 59 15.49 -14.99 3.95
N LYS A 60 14.25 -14.51 4.09
CA LYS A 60 13.55 -13.76 3.03
C LYS A 60 13.75 -12.26 3.19
N LEU A 61 13.83 -11.52 2.08
CA LEU A 61 13.61 -10.07 2.13
C LEU A 61 12.13 -9.80 2.32
N SER A 62 11.80 -8.91 3.26
CA SER A 62 10.42 -8.52 3.50
C SER A 62 10.16 -7.07 3.12
N LEU A 63 9.10 -6.85 2.34
CA LEU A 63 8.61 -5.53 1.95
C LEU A 63 7.52 -5.07 2.93
N HIS A 64 7.87 -4.11 3.78
CA HIS A 64 6.91 -3.38 4.61
C HIS A 64 6.33 -2.21 3.80
N SER A 65 5.12 -1.76 4.15
CA SER A 65 4.34 -0.85 3.28
C SER A 65 4.21 -1.40 1.85
N GLY A 66 4.11 -2.72 1.73
CA GLY A 66 4.28 -3.42 0.46
C GLY A 66 3.15 -3.17 -0.51
N SER A 67 1.92 -3.01 -0.03
CA SER A 67 0.75 -2.71 -0.88
C SER A 67 0.99 -1.55 -1.84
N ASP A 68 0.40 -1.70 -3.03
CA ASP A 68 0.39 -0.76 -4.14
C ASP A 68 1.76 -0.47 -4.77
N LYS A 69 2.85 -1.12 -4.33
CA LYS A 69 4.22 -0.95 -4.89
C LYS A 69 4.47 -1.78 -6.15
N LEU A 70 3.50 -1.82 -7.08
CA LEU A 70 3.51 -2.74 -8.21
C LEU A 70 4.77 -2.57 -9.08
N SER A 71 5.29 -1.35 -9.23
CA SER A 71 6.51 -1.10 -9.99
C SER A 71 7.77 -1.72 -9.38
N MET A 72 7.75 -2.08 -8.09
CA MET A 72 8.85 -2.74 -7.40
C MET A 72 8.76 -4.27 -7.47
N TYR A 73 7.59 -4.84 -7.73
CA TYR A 73 7.32 -6.26 -7.47
C TYR A 73 8.09 -7.19 -8.39
N GLU A 74 8.20 -6.87 -9.68
CA GLU A 74 9.01 -7.63 -10.62
C GLU A 74 10.49 -7.65 -10.18
N ILE A 75 11.02 -6.50 -9.77
CA ILE A 75 12.40 -6.33 -9.29
C ILE A 75 12.62 -7.18 -8.03
N LEU A 76 11.70 -7.12 -7.07
CA LEU A 76 11.75 -7.88 -5.83
C LEU A 76 11.74 -9.39 -6.12
N ALA A 77 10.76 -9.86 -6.90
CA ALA A 77 10.59 -11.28 -7.19
C ALA A 77 11.81 -11.85 -7.94
N ARG A 78 12.28 -11.15 -8.97
CA ARG A 78 13.44 -11.55 -9.77
C ARG A 78 14.72 -11.64 -8.95
N ASN A 79 15.04 -10.59 -8.19
CA ASN A 79 16.29 -10.54 -7.43
C ASN A 79 16.29 -11.46 -6.21
N THR A 80 15.12 -11.88 -5.72
CA THR A 80 15.02 -12.82 -4.59
C THR A 80 14.70 -14.25 -5.02
N HIS A 81 14.66 -14.54 -6.33
CA HIS A 81 14.33 -15.85 -6.87
C HIS A 81 13.00 -16.41 -6.31
N GLY A 82 12.00 -15.53 -6.20
CA GLY A 82 10.69 -15.86 -5.62
C GLY A 82 10.67 -15.99 -4.08
N ARG A 83 11.78 -15.75 -3.37
CA ARG A 83 11.90 -15.94 -1.91
C ARG A 83 11.73 -14.62 -1.13
N PHE A 84 10.54 -14.04 -1.22
CA PHE A 84 10.21 -12.78 -0.57
C PHE A 84 9.04 -12.89 0.43
N HIS A 85 8.77 -11.79 1.14
CA HIS A 85 7.57 -11.62 1.95
C HIS A 85 7.01 -10.20 1.81
N VAL A 86 5.83 -10.06 1.22
CA VAL A 86 5.17 -8.76 1.05
C VAL A 86 4.07 -8.60 2.10
N LYS A 87 4.06 -7.48 2.82
CA LYS A 87 3.00 -7.14 3.78
C LYS A 87 2.03 -6.13 3.17
N THR A 88 0.74 -6.50 3.14
CA THR A 88 -0.38 -5.61 2.83
C THR A 88 -1.19 -5.37 4.10
N ALA A 89 -1.96 -4.27 4.15
CA ALA A 89 -2.89 -3.97 5.24
C ALA A 89 -3.91 -2.90 4.81
N GLY A 90 -3.50 -1.62 4.82
CA GLY A 90 -4.42 -0.50 4.67
C GLY A 90 -5.09 -0.35 3.29
N THR A 91 -4.57 -0.99 2.24
CA THR A 91 -5.25 -0.97 0.93
C THR A 91 -6.59 -1.73 0.97
N SER A 92 -6.73 -2.74 1.84
CA SER A 92 -8.01 -3.45 2.02
C SER A 92 -9.08 -2.54 2.63
N TYR A 93 -8.68 -1.55 3.44
CA TYR A 93 -9.57 -0.49 3.90
C TYR A 93 -9.96 0.45 2.76
N LEU A 94 -9.02 0.83 1.88
CA LEU A 94 -9.37 1.65 0.70
C LEU A 94 -10.36 0.93 -0.22
N GLU A 95 -10.21 -0.38 -0.42
CA GLU A 95 -11.19 -1.16 -1.18
C GLU A 95 -12.54 -1.28 -0.44
N ALA A 96 -12.56 -1.25 0.89
CA ALA A 96 -13.81 -1.17 1.65
C ALA A 96 -14.51 0.19 1.43
N VAL A 97 -13.77 1.30 1.43
CA VAL A 97 -14.30 2.62 1.08
C VAL A 97 -14.79 2.65 -0.37
N ARG A 98 -14.17 1.90 -1.29
CA ARG A 98 -14.67 1.74 -2.67
C ARG A 98 -16.04 1.05 -2.73
N VAL A 99 -16.36 0.15 -1.79
CA VAL A 99 -17.73 -0.42 -1.70
C VAL A 99 -18.74 0.69 -1.39
N ALA A 100 -18.41 1.61 -0.47
CA ALA A 100 -19.23 2.79 -0.23
C ALA A 100 -19.34 3.67 -1.48
N ALA A 101 -18.24 3.92 -2.21
CA ALA A 101 -18.31 4.68 -3.47
C ALA A 101 -19.30 4.07 -4.49
N LYS A 102 -19.43 2.74 -4.53
CA LYS A 102 -20.32 2.02 -5.46
C LYS A 102 -21.77 1.94 -5.01
N HIS A 103 -22.03 1.82 -3.70
CA HIS A 103 -23.36 1.50 -3.16
C HIS A 103 -23.96 2.59 -2.28
N ASP A 104 -23.15 3.54 -1.80
CA ASP A 104 -23.56 4.68 -0.97
C ASP A 104 -22.64 5.90 -1.22
N GLU A 105 -22.87 6.58 -2.34
CA GLU A 105 -22.09 7.77 -2.72
C GLU A 105 -22.10 8.86 -1.63
N ALA A 106 -23.20 9.01 -0.89
CA ALA A 106 -23.30 9.98 0.18
C ALA A 106 -22.34 9.62 1.33
N LEU A 107 -22.29 8.37 1.75
CA LEU A 107 -21.32 7.89 2.73
C LEU A 107 -19.87 8.08 2.24
N PHE A 108 -19.58 7.76 0.97
CA PHE A 108 -18.24 7.94 0.42
C PHE A 108 -17.77 9.39 0.49
N ARG A 109 -18.63 10.34 0.11
CA ARG A 109 -18.35 11.79 0.22
C ARG A 109 -18.10 12.20 1.67
N ARG A 110 -18.94 11.74 2.61
CA ARG A 110 -18.76 12.01 4.04
C ARG A 110 -17.42 11.49 4.57
N ILE A 111 -17.00 10.30 4.15
CA ILE A 111 -15.70 9.72 4.53
C ILE A 111 -14.55 10.57 3.97
N ILE A 112 -14.66 11.07 2.72
CA ILE A 112 -13.64 11.96 2.15
C ILE A 112 -13.54 13.25 2.98
N ASP A 113 -14.66 13.92 3.23
CA ASP A 113 -14.65 15.20 3.96
C ASP A 113 -14.12 15.03 5.38
N PHE A 114 -14.59 13.99 6.09
CA PHE A 114 -14.08 13.65 7.43
C PHE A 114 -12.58 13.33 7.42
N GLY A 115 -12.12 12.54 6.44
CA GLY A 115 -10.70 12.22 6.28
C GLY A 115 -9.86 13.48 6.04
N ARG A 116 -10.34 14.41 5.22
CA ARG A 116 -9.65 15.70 4.98
C ARG A 116 -9.56 16.53 6.26
N GLU A 117 -10.62 16.59 7.07
CA GLU A 117 -10.63 17.32 8.34
C GLU A 117 -9.61 16.78 9.35
N HIS A 118 -9.41 15.46 9.38
CA HIS A 118 -8.52 14.79 10.36
C HIS A 118 -7.10 14.56 9.85
N TYR A 119 -6.86 14.74 8.55
CA TYR A 119 -5.64 14.31 7.88
C TYR A 119 -4.35 14.84 8.52
N GLU A 120 -4.29 16.13 8.84
CA GLU A 120 -3.09 16.75 9.42
C GLU A 120 -2.72 16.16 10.78
N THR A 121 -3.72 15.75 11.56
CA THR A 121 -3.51 15.08 12.85
C THR A 121 -3.10 13.63 12.64
N ASP A 122 -3.85 12.90 11.81
CA ASP A 122 -3.68 11.46 11.65
C ASP A 122 -2.41 11.09 10.88
N ARG A 123 -1.94 11.95 9.97
CA ARG A 123 -0.72 11.72 9.20
C ARG A 123 0.56 11.92 10.04
N ALA A 124 0.48 12.44 11.27
CA ALA A 124 1.65 12.80 12.07
C ALA A 124 2.64 11.63 12.28
N THR A 125 2.16 10.39 12.25
CA THR A 125 2.99 9.18 12.37
C THR A 125 3.27 8.47 11.03
N TYR A 126 2.88 9.09 9.91
CA TYR A 126 3.02 8.54 8.57
C TYR A 126 4.01 9.35 7.74
N HIS A 127 4.87 8.63 7.02
CA HIS A 127 5.71 9.24 5.99
C HIS A 127 4.96 9.22 4.65
N VAL A 128 4.35 10.36 4.30
CA VAL A 128 3.51 10.56 3.11
C VAL A 128 3.74 11.96 2.52
N SER A 129 3.60 12.10 1.20
CA SER A 129 3.79 13.38 0.50
C SER A 129 2.50 14.18 0.31
N ALA A 130 1.32 13.57 0.44
CA ALA A 130 0.06 14.27 0.18
C ALA A 130 -0.15 15.46 1.13
N THR A 131 -0.68 16.55 0.58
CA THR A 131 -1.30 17.66 1.31
C THR A 131 -2.78 17.74 0.94
N LEU A 132 -3.58 18.49 1.70
CA LEU A 132 -5.00 18.67 1.38
C LEU A 132 -5.25 19.32 0.01
N ASP A 133 -4.31 20.10 -0.48
CA ASP A 133 -4.38 20.76 -1.80
C ASP A 133 -4.08 19.80 -2.96
N CYS A 134 -3.52 18.61 -2.68
CA CYS A 134 -3.21 17.61 -3.70
C CYS A 134 -4.44 16.84 -4.19
N ALA A 135 -5.61 17.01 -3.58
CA ALA A 135 -6.83 16.30 -3.94
C ALA A 135 -8.06 17.23 -3.78
N PRO A 136 -9.10 17.08 -4.62
CA PRO A 136 -10.25 17.98 -4.60
C PRO A 136 -11.13 17.77 -3.37
N THR A 137 -11.87 18.80 -2.95
CA THR A 137 -13.01 18.64 -2.04
C THR A 137 -14.15 17.88 -2.71
N THR A 138 -15.15 17.41 -1.94
CA THR A 138 -16.31 16.70 -2.52
C THR A 138 -17.26 17.62 -3.29
N GLU A 139 -17.36 18.89 -2.88
CA GLU A 139 -18.29 19.87 -3.47
C GLU A 139 -18.05 20.08 -4.98
N GLY A 140 -19.13 19.96 -5.75
CA GLY A 140 -19.13 20.17 -7.20
C GLY A 140 -18.40 19.09 -8.02
N GLN A 141 -17.84 18.06 -7.38
CA GLN A 141 -17.14 16.98 -8.07
C GLN A 141 -18.08 15.82 -8.41
N SER A 142 -17.85 15.18 -9.55
CA SER A 142 -18.52 13.92 -9.91
C SER A 142 -17.98 12.76 -9.07
N LEU A 143 -18.78 11.70 -8.93
CA LEU A 143 -18.35 10.47 -8.25
C LEU A 143 -17.10 9.87 -8.90
N GLU A 144 -17.03 9.85 -10.24
CA GLU A 144 -15.88 9.35 -11.00
C GLU A 144 -14.59 10.11 -10.67
N THR A 145 -14.67 11.46 -10.58
CA THR A 145 -13.51 12.27 -10.19
C THR A 145 -13.05 11.96 -8.77
N LEU A 146 -13.99 11.81 -7.83
CA LEU A 146 -13.65 11.48 -6.45
C LEU A 146 -13.07 10.06 -6.32
N GLU A 147 -13.67 9.07 -6.98
CA GLU A 147 -13.14 7.70 -6.99
C GLU A 147 -11.73 7.69 -7.57
N LYS A 148 -11.49 8.35 -8.72
CA LYS A 148 -10.16 8.44 -9.31
C LYS A 148 -9.16 9.07 -8.35
N GLN A 149 -9.46 10.22 -7.76
CA GLN A 149 -8.51 10.98 -6.94
C GLN A 149 -8.25 10.35 -5.56
N TYR A 150 -9.25 9.71 -4.96
CA TYR A 150 -9.15 9.17 -3.60
C TYR A 150 -8.96 7.66 -3.53
N LEU A 151 -9.30 6.92 -4.59
CA LEU A 151 -9.22 5.47 -4.64
C LEU A 151 -8.49 4.96 -5.89
N GLY A 152 -8.30 5.76 -6.94
CA GLY A 152 -7.70 5.30 -8.20
C GLY A 152 -8.58 4.30 -8.95
N ILE A 153 -8.34 4.14 -10.26
CA ILE A 153 -9.12 3.25 -11.13
C ILE A 153 -8.16 2.28 -11.84
N TRP A 154 -8.21 0.99 -11.50
CA TRP A 154 -7.28 -0.02 -12.04
C TRP A 154 -7.28 -0.08 -13.58
N ALA A 155 -8.44 0.13 -14.22
CA ALA A 155 -8.54 0.15 -15.67
C ALA A 155 -7.72 1.26 -16.35
N GLU A 156 -7.36 2.31 -15.60
CA GLU A 156 -6.51 3.41 -16.08
C GLU A 156 -5.04 3.25 -15.72
N VAL A 157 -4.69 2.23 -14.93
CA VAL A 157 -3.32 2.01 -14.45
C VAL A 157 -2.60 1.04 -15.40
N PRO A 158 -1.45 1.42 -15.97
CA PRO A 158 -0.65 0.50 -16.79
C PRO A 158 -0.25 -0.75 -16.01
N MET A 159 -0.18 -1.89 -16.70
CA MET A 159 0.29 -3.15 -16.11
C MET A 159 1.68 -2.98 -15.48
N GLY A 160 1.86 -3.51 -14.28
CA GLY A 160 3.11 -3.38 -13.52
C GLY A 160 3.33 -2.01 -12.86
N LYS A 161 2.33 -1.11 -12.88
CA LYS A 161 2.32 0.15 -12.13
C LYS A 161 1.21 0.13 -11.10
N GLY A 162 1.40 0.87 -10.02
CA GLY A 162 0.41 1.06 -8.95
C GLY A 162 -0.27 2.43 -9.06
N PHE A 163 -1.18 2.69 -8.12
CA PHE A 163 -1.82 4.00 -8.01
C PHE A 163 -0.84 5.08 -7.57
N THR A 164 -0.98 6.29 -8.09
CA THR A 164 -0.09 7.42 -7.74
C THR A 164 -0.84 8.62 -7.16
N GLU A 165 -2.16 8.57 -7.10
CA GLU A 165 -3.01 9.69 -6.70
C GLU A 165 -2.83 10.01 -5.21
N PRO A 166 -2.42 11.23 -4.84
CA PRO A 166 -2.15 11.60 -3.44
C PRO A 166 -3.38 11.52 -2.52
N GLY A 167 -4.59 11.70 -3.05
CA GLY A 167 -5.83 11.62 -2.28
C GLY A 167 -6.02 10.26 -1.59
N ARG A 168 -5.49 9.18 -2.17
CA ARG A 168 -5.47 7.84 -1.53
C ARG A 168 -4.78 7.85 -0.17
N GLN A 169 -3.75 8.68 0.00
CA GLN A 169 -3.01 8.78 1.25
C GLN A 169 -3.84 9.44 2.36
N ILE A 170 -4.71 10.39 2.00
CA ILE A 170 -5.62 11.06 2.94
C ILE A 170 -6.54 10.03 3.58
N LEU A 171 -7.22 9.22 2.77
CA LEU A 171 -8.09 8.16 3.28
C LEU A 171 -7.31 7.08 4.02
N HIS A 172 -6.15 6.68 3.50
CA HIS A 172 -5.36 5.63 4.13
C HIS A 172 -4.88 6.04 5.53
N CYS A 173 -4.44 7.27 5.73
CA CYS A 173 -3.94 7.71 7.04
C CYS A 173 -5.07 7.87 8.06
N THR A 174 -6.27 8.22 7.61
CA THR A 174 -7.43 8.55 8.46
C THR A 174 -8.35 7.36 8.73
N PHE A 175 -7.93 6.14 8.38
CA PHE A 175 -8.71 4.92 8.62
C PHE A 175 -9.07 4.73 10.09
N GLY A 176 -8.14 5.06 11.01
CA GLY A 176 -8.33 4.93 12.45
C GLY A 176 -9.50 5.79 12.90
N SER A 177 -9.41 7.10 12.65
CA SER A 177 -10.46 8.07 12.98
C SER A 177 -11.79 7.70 12.33
N THR A 178 -11.79 7.34 11.05
CA THR A 178 -13.02 6.97 10.32
C THR A 178 -13.70 5.74 10.92
N LEU A 179 -12.94 4.70 11.24
CA LEU A 179 -13.50 3.45 11.78
C LEU A 179 -13.93 3.56 13.25
N THR A 180 -13.33 4.49 14.01
CA THR A 180 -13.72 4.75 15.40
C THR A 180 -14.78 5.83 15.56
N ASP A 181 -15.12 6.55 14.48
CA ASP A 181 -16.21 7.51 14.49
C ASP A 181 -17.54 6.80 14.81
N PRO A 182 -18.39 7.35 15.70
CA PRO A 182 -19.64 6.72 16.13
C PRO A 182 -20.64 6.42 15.01
N GLU A 183 -20.57 7.14 13.89
CA GLU A 183 -21.50 7.02 12.78
C GLU A 183 -20.83 6.38 11.56
N LEU A 184 -19.67 6.90 11.12
CA LEU A 184 -19.02 6.48 9.88
C LEU A 184 -18.52 5.04 9.93
N GLY A 185 -17.93 4.61 11.05
CA GLY A 185 -17.45 3.24 11.20
C GLY A 185 -18.58 2.21 11.13
N GLY A 186 -19.71 2.52 11.78
CA GLY A 186 -20.92 1.69 11.73
C GLY A 186 -21.58 1.69 10.35
N ALA A 187 -21.66 2.85 9.70
CA ALA A 187 -22.22 2.98 8.35
C ALA A 187 -21.39 2.22 7.30
N LEU A 188 -20.06 2.37 7.32
CA LEU A 188 -19.18 1.64 6.42
C LEU A 188 -19.30 0.12 6.64
N ARG A 189 -19.31 -0.33 7.90
CA ARG A 189 -19.51 -1.75 8.22
C ARG A 189 -20.85 -2.26 7.69
N LYS A 190 -21.94 -1.50 7.85
CA LYS A 190 -23.26 -1.87 7.32
C LYS A 190 -23.24 -2.02 5.80
N VAL A 191 -22.63 -1.09 5.07
CA VAL A 191 -22.49 -1.18 3.61
C VAL A 191 -21.70 -2.43 3.21
N LEU A 192 -20.65 -2.79 3.94
CA LEU A 192 -19.90 -4.02 3.69
C LEU A 192 -20.71 -5.30 3.99
N ASP A 193 -21.49 -5.31 5.08
CA ASP A 193 -22.35 -6.44 5.45
C ASP A 193 -23.45 -6.65 4.38
N ASP A 194 -24.02 -5.56 3.85
CA ASP A 194 -25.07 -5.60 2.81
C ASP A 194 -24.51 -5.92 1.41
N HIS A 195 -23.23 -5.65 1.14
CA HIS A 195 -22.57 -5.79 -0.17
C HIS A 195 -21.26 -6.59 -0.14
N GLN A 196 -21.25 -7.69 0.62
CA GLN A 196 -20.05 -8.53 0.83
C GLN A 196 -19.46 -9.08 -0.47
N ASP A 197 -20.31 -9.42 -1.46
CA ASP A 197 -19.87 -9.92 -2.76
C ASP A 197 -19.04 -8.86 -3.52
N THR A 198 -19.51 -7.61 -3.52
CA THR A 198 -18.75 -6.50 -4.13
C THR A 198 -17.40 -6.31 -3.45
N TYR A 199 -17.33 -6.38 -2.11
CA TYR A 199 -16.05 -6.26 -1.43
C TYR A 199 -15.10 -7.40 -1.80
N THR A 200 -15.62 -8.63 -1.89
CA THR A 200 -14.86 -9.82 -2.27
C THR A 200 -14.30 -9.68 -3.69
N GLU A 201 -15.11 -9.23 -4.65
CA GLU A 201 -14.69 -9.00 -6.03
C GLU A 201 -13.61 -7.90 -6.13
N LEU A 202 -13.78 -6.81 -5.38
CA LEU A 202 -12.80 -5.72 -5.34
C LEU A 202 -11.46 -6.18 -4.77
N LEU A 203 -11.47 -6.92 -3.66
CA LEU A 203 -10.25 -7.50 -3.10
C LEU A 203 -9.61 -8.50 -4.07
N ALA A 204 -10.40 -9.31 -4.77
CA ALA A 204 -9.92 -10.27 -5.74
C ALA A 204 -9.22 -9.58 -6.91
N ASP A 205 -9.82 -8.56 -7.53
CA ASP A 205 -9.17 -7.78 -8.60
C ASP A 205 -7.90 -7.09 -8.06
N HIS A 206 -8.02 -6.37 -6.94
CA HIS A 206 -6.92 -5.62 -6.34
C HIS A 206 -5.70 -6.50 -6.04
N PHE A 207 -5.89 -7.66 -5.39
CA PHE A 207 -4.80 -8.57 -5.07
C PHE A 207 -4.34 -9.40 -6.27
N SER A 208 -5.18 -9.65 -7.27
CA SER A 208 -4.72 -10.28 -8.51
C SER A 208 -3.69 -9.40 -9.21
N ARG A 209 -3.89 -8.07 -9.29
CA ARG A 209 -2.86 -7.13 -9.82
C ARG A 209 -1.54 -7.22 -9.06
N HIS A 210 -1.61 -7.36 -7.73
CA HIS A 210 -0.43 -7.51 -6.89
C HIS A 210 0.32 -8.81 -7.17
N LEU A 211 -0.42 -9.92 -7.24
CA LEU A 211 0.14 -11.25 -7.47
C LEU A 211 0.70 -11.39 -8.88
N GLU A 212 0.02 -10.86 -9.90
CA GLU A 212 0.48 -10.82 -11.30
C GLU A 212 1.81 -10.05 -11.43
N ALA A 213 1.92 -8.88 -10.80
CA ALA A 213 3.15 -8.08 -10.82
C ALA A 213 4.30 -8.74 -10.03
N LEU A 214 4.02 -9.55 -9.01
CA LEU A 214 5.05 -10.39 -8.37
C LEU A 214 5.43 -11.57 -9.26
N GLN A 215 4.46 -12.17 -9.96
CA GLN A 215 4.67 -13.29 -10.86
C GLN A 215 5.49 -12.94 -12.10
N SER A 216 5.43 -11.70 -12.59
CA SER A 216 6.22 -11.27 -13.75
C SER A 216 7.75 -11.32 -13.52
N GLY A 217 8.18 -11.37 -12.26
CA GLY A 217 9.59 -11.51 -11.88
C GLY A 217 10.02 -12.93 -11.53
N MET A 218 9.11 -13.91 -11.49
CA MET A 218 9.41 -15.33 -11.20
C MET A 218 9.72 -16.11 -12.47
#